data_AF-A0A1Q2HN93-F1
#
_entry.id   AF-A0A1Q2HN93-F1
#
_cell.length_a   1.000
_cell.length_b   1.000
_cell.length_c   1.000
_cell.angle_alpha   90.00
_cell.angle_beta   90.00
_cell.angle_gamma   90.00
#
_symmetry.space_group_name_H-M   'P 1'
#
loop_
_entity.id
_entity.type
_entity.pdbx_description
1 polymer ?
#
loop_
_entity_poly.entity_id
_entity_poly.type
_entity_poly.pdbx_seq_one_letter_code
_entity_poly.pdbx_strand_id
1 'polypeptide(L)'
;MRKMLALVLIISAGGFCADTQPPPKEISEYKIDSAGTFTASKPDISISNLESLLKPLRKTQLEKEAEGWMEILQNNVQQISAAEISDAPPEEISKLHEQRTDIIDRLLRVLEELEQKGGDIEEYKKYISAVSKANVDVSDVNGTSKCLLTG
;
A
#
# COMPACT_ATOMS: atom_id res chain seq x y z
N MET A 1 12.63 -50.60 -0.61
CA MET A 1 12.54 -52.03 -0.24
C MET A 1 11.91 -52.13 1.15
N ARG A 2 10.94 -53.02 1.30
CA ARG A 2 10.06 -53.19 2.47
C ARG A 2 10.76 -53.94 3.62
N LYS A 3 10.53 -53.53 4.87
CA LYS A 3 10.63 -54.35 6.10
C LYS A 3 9.50 -53.88 7.03
N MET A 4 8.27 -54.37 6.90
CA MET A 4 7.67 -55.56 7.54
C MET A 4 7.91 -55.73 9.05
N LEU A 5 6.77 -55.63 9.77
CA LEU A 5 6.31 -56.38 10.96
C LEU A 5 6.92 -56.10 12.34
N ALA A 6 6.09 -55.57 13.22
CA ALA A 6 5.87 -56.12 14.56
C ALA A 6 4.42 -55.88 15.00
N LEU A 7 3.71 -56.99 15.19
CA LEU A 7 2.36 -57.12 15.74
C LEU A 7 2.50 -57.31 17.26
N VAL A 8 1.86 -56.48 18.08
CA VAL A 8 1.57 -56.81 19.49
C VAL A 8 0.12 -56.46 19.78
N LEU A 9 -0.67 -57.50 19.99
CA LEU A 9 -2.03 -57.48 20.52
C LEU A 9 -1.96 -57.44 22.05
N ILE A 10 -2.71 -56.54 22.69
CA ILE A 10 -3.11 -56.70 24.08
C ILE A 10 -4.61 -56.37 24.21
N ILE A 11 -5.30 -57.26 24.90
CA ILE A 11 -6.74 -57.35 25.16
C ILE A 11 -7.08 -56.56 26.44
N SER A 12 -8.23 -55.89 26.49
CA SER A 12 -9.27 -56.04 27.53
C SER A 12 -10.11 -54.78 27.77
N ALA A 13 -11.36 -55.03 28.14
CA ALA A 13 -12.45 -54.08 28.31
C ALA A 13 -12.34 -53.32 29.64
N GLY A 14 -12.67 -52.02 29.60
CA GLY A 14 -12.90 -51.19 30.77
C GLY A 14 -13.62 -49.93 30.35
N GLY A 15 -14.90 -49.83 30.68
CA GLY A 15 -15.66 -48.59 30.56
C GLY A 15 -15.16 -47.57 31.58
N PHE A 16 -14.85 -46.37 31.12
CA PHE A 16 -14.77 -45.19 31.96
C PHE A 16 -15.18 -43.98 31.12
N CYS A 17 -16.42 -43.54 31.31
CA CYS A 17 -16.86 -42.22 30.92
C CYS A 17 -16.35 -41.25 31.98
N ALA A 18 -15.32 -40.47 31.65
CA ALA A 18 -15.05 -39.21 32.32
C ALA A 18 -14.76 -38.17 31.26
N ASP A 19 -15.52 -37.08 31.35
CA ASP A 19 -15.40 -35.87 30.57
C ASP A 19 -13.93 -35.41 30.52
N THR A 20 -13.30 -35.58 29.37
CA THR A 20 -12.06 -34.88 29.03
C THR A 20 -12.28 -34.39 27.62
N GLN A 21 -12.84 -33.20 27.52
CA GLN A 21 -12.78 -32.40 26.32
C GLN A 21 -11.36 -32.48 25.76
N PRO A 22 -11.15 -33.04 24.55
CA PRO A 22 -9.83 -33.08 23.95
C PRO A 22 -9.30 -31.63 23.86
N PRO A 23 -8.02 -31.42 24.18
CA PRO A 23 -7.43 -30.09 24.23
C PRO A 23 -7.70 -29.34 22.91
N PRO A 24 -7.96 -28.02 22.97
CA PRO A 24 -8.20 -27.21 21.78
C PRO A 24 -7.14 -27.51 20.74
N LYS A 25 -7.62 -27.83 19.54
CA LYS A 25 -6.81 -28.10 18.36
C LYS A 25 -5.69 -27.08 18.31
N GLU A 26 -4.48 -27.61 18.45
CA GLU A 26 -3.21 -27.05 18.04
C GLU A 26 -3.43 -25.93 17.03
N ILE A 27 -3.21 -24.69 17.49
CA ILE A 27 -3.20 -23.51 16.65
C ILE A 27 -1.90 -23.66 15.84
N SER A 28 -1.96 -24.51 14.81
CA SER A 28 -0.97 -24.58 13.76
C SER A 28 -0.81 -23.16 13.25
N GLU A 29 0.42 -22.65 13.34
CA GLU A 29 0.89 -21.39 12.77
C GLU A 29 -0.08 -20.84 11.71
N TYR A 30 -0.88 -19.83 12.07
CA TYR A 30 -1.43 -18.95 11.06
C TYR A 30 -0.25 -18.13 10.55
N LYS A 31 0.50 -18.74 9.64
CA LYS A 31 1.42 -18.06 8.76
C LYS A 31 0.57 -17.03 8.04
N ILE A 32 0.60 -15.79 8.51
CA ILE A 32 0.08 -14.67 7.75
C ILE A 32 1.08 -14.51 6.62
N ASP A 33 0.77 -15.14 5.50
CA ASP A 33 1.45 -14.95 4.25
C ASP A 33 1.30 -13.46 3.89
N SER A 34 2.33 -12.71 4.28
CA SER A 34 2.54 -11.29 4.05
C SER A 34 2.69 -10.99 2.55
N ALA A 35 1.64 -11.19 1.76
CA ALA A 35 1.63 -10.96 0.32
C ALA A 35 0.31 -10.27 -0.09
N GLY A 36 0.22 -8.97 0.14
CA GLY A 36 -0.83 -8.15 -0.45
C GLY A 36 -0.85 -6.72 0.09
N THR A 37 -0.62 -5.75 -0.78
CA THR A 37 -1.06 -4.36 -0.59
C THR A 37 -2.59 -4.36 -0.56
N PHE A 38 -3.23 -3.91 0.52
CA PHE A 38 -4.69 -4.04 0.65
C PHE A 38 -5.42 -2.83 0.08
N THR A 39 -4.88 -1.63 0.26
CA THR A 39 -5.53 -0.39 -0.21
C THR A 39 -4.89 0.22 -1.45
N ALA A 40 -3.59 0.04 -1.69
CA ALA A 40 -2.91 0.58 -2.88
C ALA A 40 -3.43 -0.04 -4.18
N SER A 41 -3.94 -1.27 -4.13
CA SER A 41 -4.61 -1.90 -5.28
C SER A 41 -5.95 -1.25 -5.65
N LYS A 42 -6.44 -0.27 -4.88
CA LYS A 42 -7.68 0.51 -5.09
C LYS A 42 -7.41 2.01 -4.86
N PRO A 43 -6.71 2.68 -5.79
CA PRO A 43 -6.27 4.07 -5.60
C PRO A 43 -7.42 5.08 -5.44
N ASP A 44 -8.61 4.76 -5.97
CA ASP A 44 -9.79 5.64 -5.91
C ASP A 44 -10.53 5.63 -4.55
N ILE A 45 -9.98 4.97 -3.53
CA ILE A 45 -10.55 5.00 -2.18
C ILE A 45 -10.54 6.42 -1.60
N SER A 46 -11.62 6.84 -0.94
CA SER A 46 -11.66 8.14 -0.25
C SER A 46 -10.71 8.14 0.96
N ILE A 47 -10.09 9.30 1.24
CA ILE A 47 -9.12 9.45 2.35
C ILE A 47 -9.75 9.06 3.70
N SER A 48 -11.02 9.36 3.92
CA SER A 48 -11.75 9.00 5.17
C SER A 48 -11.90 7.48 5.32
N ASN A 49 -12.21 6.78 4.23
CA ASN A 49 -12.29 5.32 4.25
C ASN A 49 -10.91 4.69 4.44
N LEU A 50 -9.87 5.26 3.81
CA LEU A 50 -8.49 4.84 3.98
C LEU A 50 -8.09 4.90 5.46
N GLU A 51 -8.29 6.02 6.15
CA GLU A 51 -7.91 6.18 7.57
C GLU A 51 -8.50 5.07 8.47
N SER A 52 -9.76 4.71 8.27
CA SER A 52 -10.42 3.67 9.05
C SER A 52 -9.80 2.28 8.81
N LEU A 53 -9.28 2.03 7.61
CA LEU A 53 -8.63 0.78 7.24
C LEU A 53 -7.18 0.69 7.75
N LEU A 54 -6.50 1.84 7.94
CA LEU A 54 -5.11 1.87 8.40
C LEU A 54 -4.96 1.59 9.90
N LYS A 55 -5.92 2.03 10.73
CA LYS A 55 -5.90 1.86 12.19
C LYS A 55 -5.60 0.42 12.65
N PRO A 56 -6.26 -0.63 12.14
CA PRO A 56 -5.99 -2.01 12.54
C PRO A 56 -4.68 -2.59 11.98
N LEU A 57 -4.04 -1.94 11.00
CA LEU A 57 -2.82 -2.45 10.38
C LEU A 57 -1.63 -2.37 11.34
N ARG A 58 -0.75 -3.37 11.23
CA ARG A 58 0.55 -3.38 11.91
C ARG A 58 1.55 -2.55 11.12
N LYS A 59 2.62 -2.12 11.78
CA LYS A 59 3.72 -1.35 11.18
C LYS A 59 4.23 -1.97 9.87
N THR A 60 4.55 -3.27 9.88
CA THR A 60 5.04 -3.97 8.68
C THR A 60 4.04 -4.01 7.54
N GLN A 61 2.74 -3.99 7.84
CA GLN A 61 1.69 -3.91 6.83
C GLN A 61 1.57 -2.48 6.27
N LEU A 62 1.74 -1.47 7.12
CA LEU A 62 1.78 -0.07 6.68
C LEU A 62 3.04 0.26 5.87
N GLU A 63 4.19 -0.36 6.17
CA GLU A 63 5.40 -0.27 5.34
C GLU A 63 5.10 -0.78 3.92
N LYS A 64 4.43 -1.93 3.79
CA LYS A 64 3.98 -2.45 2.48
C LYS A 64 2.95 -1.59 1.79
N GLU A 65 2.06 -0.98 2.56
CA GLU A 65 1.07 -0.06 2.01
C GLU A 65 1.75 1.21 1.48
N ALA A 66 2.70 1.78 2.22
CA ALA A 66 3.47 2.94 1.80
C ALA A 66 4.31 2.65 0.54
N GLU A 67 4.94 1.47 0.45
CA GLU A 67 5.61 1.00 -0.77
C GLU A 67 4.65 0.99 -1.98
N GLY A 68 3.44 0.44 -1.80
CA GLY A 68 2.43 0.39 -2.87
C GLY A 68 1.96 1.76 -3.33
N TRP A 69 1.68 2.68 -2.42
CA TRP A 69 1.31 4.06 -2.79
C TRP A 69 2.47 4.83 -3.44
N MET A 70 3.71 4.56 -3.02
CA MET A 70 4.90 5.13 -3.65
C MET A 70 5.07 4.65 -5.09
N GLU A 71 4.83 3.37 -5.38
CA GLU A 71 4.85 2.83 -6.74
C GLU A 71 3.82 3.52 -7.64
N ILE A 72 2.61 3.74 -7.14
CA ILE A 72 1.55 4.47 -7.86
C ILE A 72 1.97 5.91 -8.15
N LEU A 73 2.58 6.59 -7.18
CA LEU A 73 3.11 7.94 -7.35
C LEU A 73 4.21 7.99 -8.42
N GLN A 74 5.17 7.07 -8.36
CA GLN A 74 6.25 6.97 -9.34
C GLN A 74 5.72 6.72 -10.76
N ASN A 75 4.73 5.83 -10.90
CA ASN A 75 4.09 5.56 -12.17
C ASN A 75 3.37 6.79 -12.74
N ASN A 76 2.62 7.52 -11.91
CA ASN A 76 1.98 8.77 -12.34
C ASN A 76 3.02 9.82 -12.79
N VAL A 77 4.14 9.97 -12.08
CA VAL A 77 5.24 10.87 -12.49
C VAL A 77 5.84 10.47 -13.83
N GLN A 78 5.98 9.17 -14.10
CA GLN A 78 6.42 8.67 -15.40
C GLN A 78 5.39 8.98 -16.50
N GLN A 79 4.10 8.83 -16.22
CA GLN A 79 3.03 9.16 -17.17
C GLN A 79 3.03 10.66 -17.51
N ILE A 80 3.20 11.55 -16.53
CA ILE A 80 3.34 12.99 -16.75
C ILE A 80 4.53 13.26 -17.67
N SER A 81 5.69 12.69 -17.35
CA SER A 81 6.91 12.87 -18.14
C SER A 81 6.73 12.39 -19.59
N ALA A 82 6.08 11.23 -19.77
CA ALA A 82 5.80 10.70 -21.10
C ALA A 82 4.80 11.58 -21.88
N ALA A 83 3.76 12.08 -21.21
CA ALA A 83 2.76 12.96 -21.79
C ALA A 83 3.39 14.28 -22.27
N GLU A 84 4.24 14.90 -21.45
CA GLU A 84 4.99 16.12 -21.79
C GLU A 84 5.93 15.90 -22.98
N ILE A 85 6.70 14.79 -22.98
CA ILE A 85 7.59 14.44 -24.10
C ILE A 85 6.80 14.21 -25.40
N SER A 86 5.58 13.67 -25.29
CA SER A 86 4.71 13.41 -26.44
C SER A 86 3.89 14.61 -26.89
N ASP A 87 4.02 15.77 -26.24
CA ASP A 87 3.19 16.97 -26.46
C ASP A 87 1.68 16.68 -26.34
N ALA A 88 1.31 15.91 -25.31
CA ALA A 88 -0.07 15.57 -25.02
C ALA A 88 -0.90 16.83 -24.68
N PRO A 89 -2.24 16.82 -24.89
CA PRO A 89 -3.09 17.96 -24.57
C PRO A 89 -2.92 18.43 -23.12
N PRO A 90 -2.89 19.76 -22.87
CA PRO A 90 -2.67 20.30 -21.53
C PRO A 90 -3.75 19.85 -20.52
N GLU A 91 -4.95 19.52 -20.99
CA GLU A 91 -6.04 18.97 -20.19
C GLU A 91 -5.71 17.57 -19.65
N GLU A 92 -5.03 16.73 -20.43
CA GLU A 92 -4.59 15.39 -20.01
C GLU A 92 -3.47 15.48 -18.98
N ILE A 93 -2.48 16.35 -19.23
CA ILE A 93 -1.38 16.60 -18.30
C ILE A 93 -1.90 17.18 -16.98
N SER A 94 -2.86 18.11 -17.04
CA SER A 94 -3.51 18.69 -15.85
C SER A 94 -4.21 17.61 -15.03
N LYS A 95 -4.93 16.69 -15.67
CA LYS A 95 -5.57 15.56 -14.97
C LYS A 95 -4.55 14.64 -14.30
N LEU A 96 -3.40 14.39 -14.94
CA LEU A 96 -2.34 13.61 -14.33
C LEU A 96 -1.73 14.33 -13.10
N HIS A 97 -1.61 15.66 -13.12
CA HIS A 97 -1.18 16.45 -11.97
C HIS A 97 -2.21 16.45 -10.82
N GLU A 98 -3.51 16.48 -11.12
CA GLU A 98 -4.57 16.31 -10.13
C GLU A 98 -4.45 14.94 -9.46
N GLN A 99 -4.35 13.87 -10.27
CA GLN A 99 -4.14 12.51 -9.76
C GLN A 99 -2.91 12.39 -8.88
N ARG A 100 -1.80 13.04 -9.26
CA ARG A 100 -0.57 13.08 -8.45
C ARG A 100 -0.83 13.66 -7.05
N THR A 101 -1.56 14.77 -6.98
CA THR A 101 -1.90 15.43 -5.71
C THR A 101 -2.74 14.51 -4.85
N ASP A 102 -3.74 13.90 -5.46
CA ASP A 102 -4.62 12.90 -4.84
C ASP A 102 -3.86 11.68 -4.27
N ILE A 103 -2.86 11.18 -5.02
CA ILE A 103 -2.00 10.07 -4.59
C ILE A 103 -1.12 10.52 -3.41
N ILE A 104 -0.55 11.72 -3.47
CA ILE A 104 0.30 12.28 -2.40
C ILE A 104 -0.50 12.42 -1.11
N ASP A 105 -1.72 12.96 -1.16
CA ASP A 105 -2.56 13.12 0.04
C ASP A 105 -2.86 11.78 0.73
N ARG A 106 -3.13 10.74 -0.06
CA ARG A 106 -3.37 9.37 0.44
C ARG A 106 -2.10 8.74 1.00
N LEU A 107 -0.97 8.88 0.31
CA LEU A 107 0.32 8.41 0.78
C LEU A 107 0.69 9.10 2.11
N LEU A 108 0.51 10.41 2.23
CA LEU A 108 0.76 11.15 3.48
C LEU A 108 -0.07 10.59 4.64
N ARG A 109 -1.35 10.26 4.42
CA ARG A 109 -2.18 9.61 5.44
C ARG A 109 -1.63 8.24 5.88
N VAL A 110 -1.12 7.45 4.94
CA VAL A 110 -0.45 6.16 5.26
C VAL A 110 0.82 6.38 6.08
N LEU A 111 1.63 7.37 5.70
CA LEU A 111 2.88 7.70 6.39
C LEU A 111 2.63 8.25 7.80
N GLU A 112 1.56 9.02 8.03
CA GLU A 112 1.15 9.47 9.36
C GLU A 112 0.87 8.29 10.30
N GLU A 113 0.09 7.31 9.85
CA GLU A 113 -0.21 6.10 10.62
C GLU A 113 1.03 5.22 10.82
N LEU A 114 1.93 5.18 9.82
CA LEU A 114 3.17 4.43 9.90
C LEU A 114 4.13 5.05 10.94
N GLU A 115 4.28 6.37 10.94
CA GLU A 115 5.08 7.14 11.91
C GLU A 115 4.51 6.98 13.33
N GLN A 116 3.19 7.05 13.49
CA GLN A 116 2.53 6.78 14.79
C GLN A 116 2.85 5.39 15.35
N LYS A 117 3.10 4.41 14.47
CA LYS A 117 3.48 3.03 14.84
C LYS A 117 5.00 2.80 14.84
N GLY A 118 5.80 3.85 14.76
CA GLY A 118 7.27 3.79 14.84
C GLY A 118 7.95 3.28 13.56
N GLY A 119 7.32 3.46 12.40
CA GLY A 119 7.96 3.26 11.10
C GLY A 119 8.81 4.45 10.69
N ASP A 120 9.78 4.21 9.80
CA ASP A 120 10.59 5.25 9.18
C ASP A 120 9.91 5.77 7.91
N ILE A 121 9.78 7.09 7.80
CA ILE A 121 9.11 7.77 6.68
C ILE A 121 10.00 8.81 5.98
N GLU A 122 11.27 8.95 6.37
CA GLU A 122 12.16 10.00 5.88
C GLU A 122 12.40 9.93 4.38
N GLU A 123 12.61 8.72 3.84
CA GLU A 123 12.82 8.52 2.41
C GLU A 123 11.57 8.89 1.60
N TYR A 124 10.38 8.48 2.07
CA TYR A 124 9.11 8.81 1.44
C TYR A 124 8.88 10.33 1.40
N LYS A 125 9.09 11.02 2.53
CA LYS A 125 8.96 12.48 2.63
C LYS A 125 9.91 13.22 1.67
N LYS A 126 11.16 12.77 1.56
CA LYS A 126 12.15 13.35 0.61
C LYS A 126 11.69 13.20 -0.84
N TYR A 127 11.22 12.01 -1.21
CA TYR A 127 10.72 11.78 -2.56
C TYR A 127 9.48 12.64 -2.86
N ILE A 128 8.49 12.67 -1.95
CA ILE A 128 7.29 13.51 -2.08
C ILE A 128 7.69 14.99 -2.24
N SER A 129 8.62 15.49 -1.43
CA SER A 129 9.09 16.88 -1.53
C SER A 129 9.69 17.20 -2.89
N ALA A 130 10.50 16.29 -3.45
CA ALA A 130 11.08 16.47 -4.78
C ALA A 130 10.01 16.51 -5.89
N VAL A 131 9.03 15.60 -5.82
CA VAL A 131 7.94 15.51 -6.81
C VAL A 131 6.96 16.68 -6.70
N SER A 132 6.63 17.12 -5.49
CA SER A 132 5.72 18.25 -5.27
C SER A 132 6.32 19.58 -5.73
N LYS A 133 7.64 19.77 -5.58
CA LYS A 133 8.33 21.01 -6.01
C LYS A 133 8.25 21.22 -7.52
N ALA A 134 8.20 20.14 -8.30
CA ALA A 134 8.07 20.22 -9.76
C ALA A 134 6.75 20.86 -10.23
N ASN A 135 5.71 20.92 -9.40
CA ASN A 135 4.40 21.47 -9.78
C ASN A 135 4.30 23.00 -9.65
N VAL A 136 5.06 23.60 -8.71
CA VAL A 136 4.95 25.04 -8.42
C VAL A 136 5.61 25.90 -9.50
N ASP A 137 6.59 25.34 -10.24
CA ASP A 137 7.38 26.08 -11.23
C ASP A 137 6.68 26.19 -12.60
N VAL A 138 5.87 25.19 -12.98
CA VAL A 138 5.24 25.12 -14.33
C VAL A 138 3.94 25.94 -14.40
N SER A 139 3.22 26.11 -13.29
CA SER A 139 1.95 26.86 -13.28
C SER A 139 2.10 28.38 -13.51
N ASP A 140 3.26 28.95 -13.19
CA ASP A 140 3.47 30.42 -13.28
C ASP A 140 3.80 30.88 -14.71
N VAL A 141 4.37 30.00 -15.55
CA VAL A 141 4.87 30.35 -16.88
C VAL A 141 3.85 30.20 -18.02
N ASN A 142 2.73 29.50 -17.82
CA ASN A 142 1.72 29.34 -18.88
C ASN A 142 0.76 30.56 -19.02
N GLY A 143 0.87 31.56 -18.14
CA GLY A 143 0.01 32.75 -18.14
C GLY A 143 0.55 33.95 -18.91
N THR A 144 1.84 34.00 -19.23
CA THR A 144 2.52 35.28 -19.57
C THR A 144 2.68 35.56 -21.07
N SER A 145 2.42 34.61 -21.96
CA SER A 145 2.68 34.77 -23.40
C SER A 145 1.55 35.40 -24.23
N LYS A 146 0.40 35.77 -23.62
CA LYS A 146 -0.75 36.34 -24.35
C LYS A 146 -0.84 37.88 -24.37
N CYS A 147 -0.01 38.60 -23.61
CA CYS A 147 -0.24 40.04 -23.38
C CYS A 147 0.69 41.02 -24.14
N LEU A 148 1.40 40.61 -25.19
CA LEU A 148 2.38 41.50 -25.87
C LEU A 148 2.31 41.57 -27.41
N LEU A 149 1.20 41.22 -28.05
CA LEU A 149 1.06 41.38 -29.51
C LEU A 149 -0.25 42.07 -29.92
N THR A 150 -0.43 43.31 -29.46
CA THR A 150 -1.26 44.30 -30.17
C THR A 150 -0.55 45.65 -30.06
N GLY A 151 0.36 45.90 -30.99
CA GLY A 151 0.93 47.22 -31.28
C GLY A 151 0.63 47.56 -32.72
#